data_AF-A0A0A8KZ40-F1
#
_entry.id   AF-A0A0A8KZ40-F1
#
_cell.length_a   1.000
_cell.length_b   1.000
_cell.length_c   1.000
_cell.angle_alpha   90.00
_cell.angle_beta   90.00
_cell.angle_gamma   90.00
#
_symmetry.space_group_name_H-M   'P 1'
#
loop_
_entity.id
_entity.type
_entity.pdbx_description
1 polymer ?
#
loop_
_entity_poly.entity_id
_entity_poly.type
_entity_poly.pdbx_seq_one_letter_code
_entity_poly.pdbx_strand_id
1 'polypeptide(L)'
;MDERNTFGTTFYSSVAKHYCCQCRSCQIGPNVEFYMIRFFIVGFIVPVLWIINVSLYVYANWITEHTISPPEVDAETIYTDYECQQWKQRSVTSLKHSISEEFYTINNPFTFSMVNLKPSEPLSLSTYQPSPSSIGKPKFSETTASSAQETCVASSLKQNADSAFNDVDDGRSLVTLQCLKEIASQVSKNHGINARNIRNWCLRSVCAMVGYTISIVMLVVVVRTHRNQLLYDFQ
;
A
#
# COMPACT_ATOMS: atom_id res chain seq x y z
N MET A 1 19.19 -16.88 -4.03
CA MET A 1 17.88 -16.23 -3.87
C MET A 1 16.97 -17.24 -3.23
N ASP A 2 16.56 -17.01 -1.97
CA ASP A 2 15.81 -17.97 -1.16
C ASP A 2 14.33 -18.00 -1.57
N GLU A 3 13.91 -19.02 -2.31
CA GLU A 3 12.50 -19.24 -2.69
C GLU A 3 11.57 -19.51 -1.48
N ARG A 4 12.14 -19.88 -0.33
CA ARG A 4 11.40 -20.11 0.92
C ARG A 4 10.80 -18.83 1.52
N ASN A 5 11.30 -17.65 1.16
CA ASN A 5 10.76 -16.37 1.64
C ASN A 5 9.67 -15.78 0.74
N THR A 6 9.54 -16.25 -0.50
CA THR A 6 8.57 -15.74 -1.48
C THR A 6 7.13 -16.18 -1.20
N PHE A 7 6.94 -17.31 -0.51
CA PHE A 7 5.59 -17.83 -0.29
C PHE A 7 4.83 -17.05 0.80
N GLY A 8 5.51 -16.66 1.88
CA GLY A 8 4.88 -15.90 2.96
C GLY A 8 4.37 -14.52 2.50
N THR A 9 5.08 -13.87 1.57
CA THR A 9 4.77 -12.50 1.16
C THR A 9 3.50 -12.40 0.32
N THR A 10 3.11 -13.43 -0.42
CA THR A 10 1.89 -13.38 -1.26
C THR A 10 0.61 -13.43 -0.43
N PHE A 11 0.59 -14.23 0.63
CA PHE A 11 -0.55 -14.31 1.56
C PHE A 11 -0.74 -12.99 2.32
N TYR A 12 0.32 -12.51 2.99
CA TYR A 12 0.24 -11.25 3.73
C TYR A 12 -0.07 -10.08 2.80
N SER A 13 0.44 -10.07 1.57
CA SER A 13 0.08 -9.07 0.56
C SER A 13 -1.41 -9.13 0.20
N SER A 14 -2.01 -10.31 0.07
CA SER A 14 -3.44 -10.45 -0.19
C SER A 14 -4.29 -9.88 0.95
N VAL A 15 -3.92 -10.17 2.19
CA VAL A 15 -4.60 -9.65 3.39
C VAL A 15 -4.40 -8.14 3.51
N ALA A 16 -3.16 -7.68 3.36
CA ALA A 16 -2.77 -6.28 3.46
C ALA A 16 -3.43 -5.39 2.39
N LYS A 17 -3.83 -5.95 1.23
CA LYS A 17 -4.62 -5.23 0.21
C LYS A 17 -5.98 -4.75 0.72
N HIS A 18 -6.54 -5.37 1.75
CA HIS A 18 -7.81 -4.94 2.34
C HIS A 18 -7.63 -3.81 3.36
N TYR A 19 -6.41 -3.54 3.79
CA TYR A 19 -6.10 -2.48 4.72
C TYR A 19 -5.69 -1.21 3.95
N CYS A 20 -6.64 -0.31 3.80
CA CYS A 20 -6.39 1.03 3.29
C CYS A 20 -6.10 1.99 4.45
N CYS A 21 -5.26 3.00 4.19
CA CYS A 21 -5.04 4.07 5.14
C CYS A 21 -6.36 4.80 5.41
N GLN A 22 -6.76 4.91 6.68
CA GLN A 22 -7.99 5.59 7.09
C GLN A 22 -7.77 7.09 7.36
N CYS A 23 -6.64 7.64 6.94
CA CYS A 23 -6.36 9.06 7.09
C CYS A 23 -7.43 9.91 6.39
N ARG A 24 -7.77 11.08 6.95
CA ARG A 24 -8.81 11.97 6.39
C ARG A 24 -8.48 12.35 4.94
N SER A 25 -7.21 12.59 4.63
CA SER A 25 -6.71 12.84 3.27
C SER A 25 -6.96 11.65 2.32
N CYS A 26 -6.76 10.43 2.80
CA CYS A 26 -6.94 9.17 2.07
C CYS A 26 -8.41 8.89 1.76
N GLN A 27 -9.30 9.14 2.73
CA GLN A 27 -10.75 9.00 2.55
C GLN A 27 -11.33 10.05 1.58
N ILE A 28 -10.77 11.26 1.58
CA ILE A 28 -11.17 12.35 0.67
C ILE A 28 -10.66 12.11 -0.76
N GLY A 29 -9.52 11.43 -0.91
CA GLY A 29 -8.85 11.13 -2.18
C GLY A 29 -9.76 10.72 -3.34
N PRO A 30 -10.55 9.63 -3.25
CA PRO A 30 -11.36 9.14 -4.37
C PRO A 30 -12.42 10.15 -4.83
N ASN A 31 -13.03 10.88 -3.89
CA ASN A 31 -13.99 11.92 -4.23
C ASN A 31 -13.29 13.09 -4.92
N VAL A 32 -12.16 13.54 -4.39
CA VAL A 32 -11.40 14.66 -4.95
C VAL A 32 -10.85 14.33 -6.33
N GLU A 33 -10.31 13.13 -6.56
CA GLU A 33 -9.79 12.72 -7.87
C GLU A 33 -10.84 12.88 -8.97
N PHE A 34 -12.07 12.45 -8.70
CA PHE A 34 -13.18 12.59 -9.63
C PHE A 34 -13.50 14.06 -9.96
N TYR A 35 -13.51 14.94 -8.96
CA TYR A 35 -13.71 16.38 -9.17
C TYR A 35 -12.52 17.03 -9.88
N MET A 36 -11.28 16.62 -9.58
CA MET A 36 -10.08 17.17 -10.23
C MET A 36 -10.10 16.94 -11.74
N ILE A 37 -10.49 15.74 -12.19
CA ILE A 37 -10.59 15.42 -13.62
C ILE A 37 -11.65 16.31 -14.29
N ARG A 38 -12.82 16.45 -13.66
CA ARG A 38 -13.91 17.27 -14.19
C ARG A 38 -13.55 18.75 -14.27
N PHE A 39 -13.00 19.32 -13.20
CA PHE A 39 -12.56 20.72 -13.20
C PHE A 39 -11.41 20.97 -14.16
N PHE A 40 -10.53 19.99 -14.37
CA PHE A 40 -9.47 20.12 -15.37
C PHE A 40 -10.04 20.26 -16.79
N ILE A 41 -11.02 19.43 -17.18
CA ILE A 41 -11.65 19.49 -18.51
C ILE A 41 -12.48 20.77 -18.68
N VAL A 42 -13.31 21.13 -17.71
CA VAL A 42 -14.13 22.35 -17.79
C VAL A 42 -13.25 23.62 -17.71
N GLY A 43 -12.07 23.51 -17.11
CA GLY A 43 -11.09 24.59 -17.01
C GLY A 43 -10.61 25.16 -18.35
N PHE A 44 -10.69 24.39 -19.44
CA PHE A 44 -10.41 24.90 -20.78
C PHE A 44 -11.40 25.99 -21.23
N ILE A 45 -12.64 25.94 -20.74
CA ILE A 45 -13.67 26.95 -20.99
C ILE A 45 -13.59 28.04 -19.91
N VAL A 46 -13.38 27.65 -18.65
CA VAL A 46 -13.36 28.55 -17.50
C VAL A 46 -12.06 28.36 -16.69
N PRO A 47 -10.98 29.11 -17.02
CA PRO A 47 -9.65 28.93 -16.40
C PRO A 47 -9.62 29.06 -14.87
N VAL A 48 -10.59 29.78 -14.29
CA VAL A 48 -10.76 29.91 -12.83
C VAL A 48 -10.91 28.54 -12.15
N LEU A 49 -11.47 27.53 -12.83
CA LEU A 49 -11.59 26.18 -12.29
C LEU A 49 -10.25 25.49 -12.06
N TRP A 50 -9.20 25.84 -12.82
CA TRP A 50 -7.85 25.34 -12.53
C TRP A 50 -7.30 25.92 -11.22
N ILE A 51 -7.64 27.17 -10.90
CA ILE A 51 -7.28 27.77 -9.60
C ILE A 51 -7.99 27.01 -8.47
N ILE A 52 -9.29 26.71 -8.60
CA ILE A 52 -10.02 25.88 -7.63
C ILE A 52 -9.37 24.51 -7.48
N ASN A 53 -8.91 23.91 -8.59
CA ASN A 53 -8.23 22.61 -8.55
C ASN A 53 -6.90 22.67 -7.76
N VAL A 54 -6.11 23.74 -7.95
CA VAL A 54 -4.90 24.00 -7.16
C VAL A 54 -5.24 24.27 -5.69
N SER A 55 -6.31 25.01 -5.41
CA SER A 55 -6.77 25.24 -4.04
C SER A 55 -7.22 23.95 -3.34
N LEU A 56 -7.91 23.05 -4.05
CA LEU A 56 -8.26 21.71 -3.54
C LEU A 56 -7.01 20.88 -3.24
N TYR A 57 -5.97 20.97 -4.07
CA TYR A 57 -4.67 20.35 -3.79
C TYR A 57 -4.04 20.90 -2.51
N VAL A 58 -3.99 22.23 -2.35
CA VAL A 58 -3.45 22.88 -1.15
C VAL A 58 -4.27 22.50 0.08
N TYR A 59 -5.59 22.45 -0.03
CA TYR A 59 -6.48 22.02 1.04
C TYR A 59 -6.23 20.56 1.45
N ALA A 60 -6.11 19.65 0.48
CA ALA A 60 -5.84 18.25 0.75
C ALA A 60 -4.44 18.03 1.37
N ASN A 61 -3.43 18.79 0.97
CA ASN A 61 -2.05 18.57 1.44
C ASN A 61 -1.65 19.39 2.66
N TRP A 62 -2.15 20.60 2.84
CA TRP A 62 -1.69 21.49 3.92
C TRP A 62 -2.69 21.56 5.08
N ILE A 63 -3.99 21.57 4.77
CA ILE A 63 -5.03 21.74 5.79
C ILE A 63 -5.43 20.41 6.44
N THR A 64 -5.37 19.33 5.67
CA THR A 64 -5.74 18.01 6.19
C THR A 64 -4.54 17.38 6.88
N GLU A 65 -4.70 17.02 8.15
CA GLU A 65 -3.65 16.31 8.91
C GLU A 65 -3.33 14.96 8.25
N HIS A 66 -2.04 14.71 7.98
CA HIS A 66 -1.52 13.47 7.37
C HIS A 66 -0.97 12.49 8.38
N THR A 67 -1.39 12.59 9.64
CA THR A 67 -1.04 11.57 10.63
C THR A 67 -1.57 10.22 10.17
N ILE A 68 -0.64 9.32 9.85
CA ILE A 68 -0.94 7.94 9.47
C ILE A 68 -1.57 7.29 10.69
N SER A 69 -2.91 7.27 10.72
CA SER A 69 -3.64 6.48 11.70
C SER A 69 -3.61 5.04 11.20
N PRO A 70 -2.89 4.12 11.88
CA PRO A 70 -3.05 2.71 11.56
C PRO A 70 -4.53 2.35 11.72
N PRO A 71 -5.08 1.49 10.85
CA PRO A 71 -6.42 0.97 11.06
C PRO A 71 -6.46 0.30 12.44
N GLU A 72 -7.54 0.48 13.18
CA GLU A 72 -7.76 -0.26 14.41
C GLU A 72 -7.90 -1.74 14.04
N VAL A 73 -6.83 -2.50 14.24
CA VAL A 73 -6.82 -3.94 13.98
C VAL A 73 -7.33 -4.56 15.27
N ASP A 74 -8.59 -4.96 15.27
CA ASP A 74 -9.18 -5.69 16.39
C ASP A 74 -8.36 -6.95 16.63
N ALA A 75 -7.93 -7.18 17.87
CA ALA A 75 -7.12 -8.32 18.24
C ALA A 75 -7.82 -9.65 17.91
N GLU A 76 -9.16 -9.65 17.83
CA GLU A 76 -9.96 -10.80 17.42
C GLU A 76 -9.94 -11.05 15.89
N THR A 77 -9.64 -10.02 15.10
CA THR A 77 -9.50 -10.09 13.63
C THR A 77 -8.07 -10.36 13.17
N ILE A 78 -7.09 -10.22 14.07
CA ILE A 78 -5.73 -10.67 13.81
C ILE A 78 -5.80 -12.19 13.71
N TYR A 79 -5.51 -12.71 12.52
CA TYR A 79 -5.51 -14.14 12.21
C TYR A 79 -5.00 -14.96 13.40
N THR A 80 -5.85 -15.89 13.85
CA THR A 80 -5.46 -16.78 14.94
C THR A 80 -4.27 -17.63 14.50
N ASP A 81 -3.40 -18.03 15.42
CA ASP A 81 -2.24 -18.88 15.09
C ASP A 81 -2.67 -20.15 14.33
N TYR A 82 -3.87 -20.63 14.61
CA TYR A 82 -4.48 -21.75 13.92
C TYR A 82 -4.62 -21.48 12.42
N GLU A 83 -5.14 -20.32 12.03
CA GLU A 83 -5.29 -19.95 10.62
C GLU A 83 -3.93 -19.76 9.96
N CYS A 84 -3.00 -19.07 10.62
CA CYS A 84 -1.63 -18.94 10.12
C CYS A 84 -0.95 -20.31 9.90
N GLN A 85 -1.11 -21.25 10.84
CA GLN A 85 -0.60 -22.61 10.70
C GLN A 85 -1.33 -23.40 9.62
N GLN A 86 -2.65 -23.27 9.53
CA GLN A 86 -3.45 -23.95 8.50
C GLN A 86 -3.04 -23.49 7.10
N TRP A 87 -2.79 -22.19 6.93
CA TRP A 87 -2.27 -21.64 5.67
C TRP A 87 -0.85 -22.13 5.37
N LYS A 88 0.03 -22.19 6.39
CA LYS A 88 1.36 -22.78 6.24
C LYS A 88 1.29 -24.27 5.86
N GLN A 89 0.30 -25.01 6.34
CA GLN A 89 0.11 -26.41 5.94
C GLN A 89 -0.43 -26.51 4.50
N ARG A 90 -1.43 -25.69 4.14
CA ARG A 90 -2.00 -25.66 2.78
C ARG A 90 -0.97 -25.30 1.72
N SER A 91 -0.03 -24.40 2.05
CA SER A 91 1.04 -24.02 1.13
C SER A 91 2.05 -25.13 0.90
N VAL A 92 2.44 -25.84 1.95
CA VAL A 92 3.35 -26.98 1.85
C VAL A 92 2.70 -28.14 1.08
N THR A 93 1.39 -28.37 1.26
CA THR A 93 0.68 -29.40 0.48
C THR A 93 0.49 -29.01 -0.98
N SER A 94 0.25 -27.73 -1.28
CA SER A 94 0.14 -27.25 -2.66
C SER A 94 1.48 -27.34 -3.40
N LEU A 95 2.60 -27.04 -2.72
CA LEU A 95 3.93 -27.25 -3.28
C LEU A 95 4.22 -28.74 -3.51
N LYS A 96 3.84 -29.62 -2.57
CA LYS A 96 3.97 -31.07 -2.76
C LYS A 96 3.17 -31.59 -3.97
N HIS A 97 1.98 -31.04 -4.22
CA HIS A 97 1.20 -31.44 -5.38
C HIS A 97 1.90 -31.02 -6.69
N SER A 98 2.36 -29.76 -6.77
CA SER A 98 3.11 -29.26 -7.92
C SER A 98 4.39 -30.05 -8.17
N ILE A 99 5.17 -30.33 -7.11
CA ILE A 99 6.38 -31.17 -7.21
C ILE A 99 6.01 -32.60 -7.62
N SER A 100 4.90 -33.15 -7.12
CA SER A 100 4.48 -34.50 -7.50
C SER A 100 4.07 -34.58 -8.98
N GLU A 101 3.34 -33.59 -9.51
CA GLU A 101 3.01 -33.53 -10.93
C GLU A 101 4.24 -33.37 -11.81
N GLU A 102 5.22 -32.56 -11.39
CA GLU A 102 6.54 -32.51 -12.03
C GLU A 102 7.27 -33.85 -11.94
N PHE A 103 7.21 -34.55 -10.79
CA PHE A 103 7.82 -35.87 -10.64
C PHE A 103 7.16 -36.92 -11.54
N TYR A 104 5.84 -36.88 -11.73
CA TYR A 104 5.12 -37.81 -12.60
C TYR A 104 5.32 -37.49 -14.09
N THR A 105 5.48 -36.22 -14.46
CA THR A 105 5.84 -35.85 -15.83
C THR A 105 7.28 -36.19 -16.17
N ILE A 106 8.21 -36.09 -15.20
CA ILE A 106 9.61 -36.50 -15.35
C ILE A 106 9.76 -38.03 -15.36
N ASN A 107 8.98 -38.77 -14.56
CA ASN A 107 8.97 -40.25 -14.54
C ASN A 107 8.01 -40.88 -15.56
N ASN A 108 7.52 -40.12 -16.54
CA ASN A 108 6.76 -40.69 -17.65
C ASN A 108 7.70 -41.65 -18.44
N PRO A 109 7.37 -42.95 -18.58
CA PRO A 109 8.26 -43.97 -19.14
C PRO A 109 8.67 -43.75 -20.61
N PHE A 110 8.14 -42.72 -21.28
CA PHE A 110 8.58 -42.32 -22.62
C PHE A 110 9.81 -41.40 -22.63
N THR A 111 10.28 -40.92 -21.48
CA THR A 111 11.47 -40.08 -21.37
C THR A 111 12.35 -40.53 -20.19
N PHE A 112 13.51 -41.10 -20.53
CA PHE A 112 14.68 -41.37 -19.68
C PHE A 112 14.78 -42.64 -18.81
N SER A 113 15.51 -43.60 -19.40
CA SER A 113 16.63 -44.42 -18.88
C SER A 113 16.84 -44.50 -17.37
N MET A 114 16.73 -45.74 -16.89
CA MET A 114 17.10 -46.34 -15.60
C MET A 114 18.13 -45.58 -14.73
N VAL A 115 17.67 -45.09 -13.58
CA VAL A 115 18.49 -44.94 -12.36
C VAL A 115 17.80 -45.69 -11.23
N ASN A 116 18.42 -46.78 -10.78
CA ASN A 116 17.96 -47.59 -9.64
C ASN A 116 18.41 -46.92 -8.33
N LEU A 117 17.47 -46.45 -7.51
CA LEU A 117 17.74 -46.01 -6.13
C LEU A 117 16.91 -46.83 -5.14
N LYS A 118 17.60 -47.28 -4.09
CA LYS A 118 17.16 -48.23 -3.09
C LYS A 118 16.20 -47.56 -2.07
N PRO A 119 15.09 -48.20 -1.64
CA PRO A 119 14.14 -47.59 -0.73
C PRO A 119 14.71 -47.43 0.69
N SER A 120 14.43 -46.29 1.34
CA SER A 120 14.76 -46.03 2.75
C SER A 120 13.54 -46.31 3.64
N GLU A 121 13.80 -46.86 4.83
CA GLU A 121 12.82 -47.34 5.82
C GLU A 121 11.95 -46.23 6.45
N PRO A 122 10.73 -46.59 6.91
CA PRO A 122 9.78 -45.62 7.48
C PRO A 122 10.10 -45.25 8.93
N LEU A 123 10.10 -43.95 9.23
CA LEU A 123 10.15 -43.39 10.58
C LEU A 123 8.75 -43.28 11.20
N SER A 124 8.64 -43.63 12.48
CA SER A 124 7.41 -43.66 13.29
C SER A 124 6.96 -42.27 13.76
N LEU A 125 5.66 -42.02 13.65
CA LEU A 125 4.96 -40.78 13.98
C LEU A 125 4.59 -40.75 15.48
N SER A 126 5.07 -39.75 16.23
CA SER A 126 4.70 -39.53 17.64
C SER A 126 3.67 -38.39 17.76
N THR A 127 2.62 -38.66 18.54
CA THR A 127 1.44 -37.83 18.78
C THR A 127 1.73 -36.67 19.73
N TYR A 128 1.35 -35.45 19.35
CA TYR A 128 1.31 -34.27 20.23
C TYR A 128 -0.07 -34.14 20.89
N GLN A 129 -0.10 -33.98 22.22
CA GLN A 129 -1.27 -33.54 22.99
C GLN A 129 -1.07 -32.09 23.47
N PRO A 130 -2.10 -31.20 23.40
CA PRO A 130 -2.04 -29.88 24.01
C PRO A 130 -2.63 -29.87 25.44
N SER A 131 -2.04 -29.07 26.32
CA SER A 131 -2.58 -28.70 27.65
C SER A 131 -3.14 -27.27 27.63
N PRO A 132 -4.12 -26.92 28.49
CA PRO A 132 -4.79 -25.63 28.45
C PRO A 132 -4.10 -24.59 29.36
N SER A 133 -4.04 -23.33 28.90
CA SER A 133 -3.55 -22.19 29.67
C SER A 133 -4.64 -21.14 29.90
N SER A 134 -4.68 -20.66 31.13
CA SER A 134 -5.61 -19.67 31.70
C SER A 134 -5.30 -18.24 31.27
N ILE A 135 -6.35 -17.47 30.97
CA ILE A 135 -6.32 -16.08 30.51
C ILE A 135 -6.22 -15.11 31.69
N GLY A 136 -5.21 -14.24 31.69
CA GLY A 136 -5.14 -13.01 32.49
C GLY A 136 -5.05 -11.79 31.59
N LYS A 137 -5.99 -10.85 31.71
CA LYS A 137 -6.03 -9.58 30.96
C LYS A 137 -5.15 -8.51 31.63
N PRO A 138 -4.43 -7.65 30.87
CA PRO A 138 -3.98 -6.36 31.37
C PRO A 138 -4.78 -5.19 30.76
N LYS A 139 -5.02 -4.17 31.61
CA LYS A 139 -5.63 -2.87 31.32
C LYS A 139 -4.61 -1.93 30.68
N PHE A 140 -5.03 -1.20 29.65
CA PHE A 140 -4.25 -0.14 29.00
C PHE A 140 -4.75 1.24 29.46
N SER A 141 -3.82 2.16 29.77
CA SER A 141 -4.09 3.54 30.18
C SER A 141 -3.59 4.52 29.13
N GLU A 142 -4.46 5.47 28.74
CA GLU A 142 -4.20 6.59 27.84
C GLU A 142 -3.24 7.63 28.42
N THR A 143 -2.40 8.22 27.56
CA THR A 143 -1.83 9.57 27.80
C THR A 143 -1.62 10.29 26.47
N THR A 144 -1.99 11.58 26.49
CA THR A 144 -2.21 12.52 25.40
C THR A 144 -0.98 13.32 24.93
N ALA A 145 -1.02 13.68 23.63
CA ALA A 145 -0.60 14.94 22.97
C ALA A 145 0.88 15.25 22.60
N SER A 146 1.08 15.47 21.29
CA SER A 146 1.60 16.70 20.63
C SER A 146 2.85 16.60 19.73
N SER A 147 2.59 16.89 18.44
CA SER A 147 3.34 17.63 17.41
C SER A 147 4.76 17.23 16.95
N ALA A 148 4.89 17.24 15.60
CA ALA A 148 6.08 17.39 14.76
C ALA A 148 6.90 16.14 14.42
N GLN A 149 6.33 15.17 13.69
CA GLN A 149 7.09 14.00 13.25
C GLN A 149 6.56 13.38 11.94
N GLU A 150 7.00 13.86 10.77
CA GLU A 150 6.90 13.05 9.53
C GLU A 150 8.09 12.06 9.37
N THR A 151 9.13 12.18 10.19
CA THR A 151 10.29 11.26 10.17
C THR A 151 10.34 10.30 11.36
N CYS A 152 9.43 10.43 12.34
CA CYS A 152 9.54 9.65 13.58
C CYS A 152 8.39 8.68 13.90
N VAL A 153 7.30 8.66 13.13
CA VAL A 153 6.25 7.64 13.35
C VAL A 153 6.78 6.22 13.08
N ALA A 154 7.71 6.07 12.12
CA ALA A 154 8.40 4.79 11.90
C ALA A 154 9.30 4.38 13.08
N SER A 155 9.87 5.33 13.83
CA SER A 155 10.69 5.05 15.02
C SER A 155 9.82 4.75 16.24
N SER A 156 8.68 5.44 16.42
CA SER A 156 7.78 5.24 17.56
C SER A 156 7.05 3.89 17.50
N LEU A 157 6.66 3.45 16.30
CA LEU A 157 6.14 2.08 16.09
C LEU A 157 7.21 1.01 16.34
N LYS A 158 8.48 1.33 16.05
CA LYS A 158 9.61 0.43 16.30
C LYS A 158 9.94 0.33 17.80
N GLN A 159 9.96 1.45 18.53
CA GLN A 159 10.18 1.48 19.98
C GLN A 159 9.09 0.77 20.78
N ASN A 160 7.82 0.90 20.39
CA ASN A 160 6.73 0.16 21.05
C ASN A 160 6.77 -1.34 20.73
N ALA A 161 7.23 -1.74 19.55
CA ALA A 161 7.46 -3.14 19.22
C ALA A 161 8.63 -3.75 20.01
N ASP A 162 9.70 -2.98 20.22
CA ASP A 162 10.90 -3.45 20.93
C ASP A 162 10.66 -3.60 22.45
N SER A 163 9.71 -2.84 23.02
CA SER A 163 9.41 -2.83 24.46
C SER A 163 8.51 -4.00 24.92
N ALA A 164 7.70 -4.56 23.99
CA ALA A 164 6.79 -5.68 24.27
C ALA A 164 7.46 -7.07 24.13
N PHE A 165 8.77 -7.12 23.88
CA PHE A 165 9.47 -8.31 23.40
C PHE A 165 10.05 -9.22 24.50
N ASN A 166 9.96 -8.83 25.78
CA ASN A 166 10.77 -9.45 26.82
C ASN A 166 10.13 -10.60 27.62
N ASP A 167 8.88 -11.04 27.36
CA ASP A 167 8.29 -12.08 28.24
C ASP A 167 7.22 -13.03 27.65
N VAL A 168 7.10 -13.21 26.32
CA VAL A 168 6.07 -14.11 25.75
C VAL A 168 6.59 -14.93 24.54
N ASP A 169 6.57 -16.25 24.70
CA ASP A 169 6.36 -17.29 23.66
C ASP A 169 6.94 -16.97 22.25
N ASP A 170 8.25 -17.20 22.11
CA ASP A 170 9.18 -16.74 21.06
C ASP A 170 8.78 -17.05 19.59
N GLY A 171 7.81 -17.94 19.37
CA GLY A 171 7.31 -18.29 18.03
C GLY A 171 6.09 -17.47 17.55
N ARG A 172 5.23 -17.02 18.49
CA ARG A 172 3.98 -16.31 18.18
C ARG A 172 4.20 -14.86 17.78
N SER A 173 5.18 -14.21 18.40
CA SER A 173 5.53 -12.81 18.14
C SER A 173 6.09 -12.61 16.73
N LEU A 174 6.80 -13.60 16.16
CA LEU A 174 7.50 -13.41 14.88
C LEU A 174 6.55 -13.38 13.67
N VAL A 175 5.54 -14.25 13.64
CA VAL A 175 4.56 -14.33 12.54
C VAL A 175 3.66 -13.10 12.54
N THR A 176 3.16 -12.72 13.72
CA THR A 176 2.33 -11.53 13.90
C THR A 176 3.10 -10.25 13.55
N LEU A 177 4.36 -10.13 13.97
CA LEU A 177 5.22 -9.00 13.61
C LEU A 177 5.49 -8.92 12.11
N GLN A 178 5.69 -10.05 11.43
CA GLN A 178 5.87 -10.07 9.99
C GLN A 178 4.60 -9.64 9.24
N CYS A 179 3.42 -10.08 9.71
CA CYS A 179 2.13 -9.66 9.17
C CYS A 179 1.92 -8.14 9.34
N LEU A 180 2.11 -7.62 10.56
CA LEU A 180 1.98 -6.19 10.87
C LEU A 180 2.95 -5.34 10.05
N LYS A 181 4.19 -5.81 9.86
CA LYS A 181 5.18 -5.13 9.01
C LYS A 181 4.73 -5.04 7.56
N GLU A 182 4.15 -6.11 7.00
CA GLU A 182 3.63 -6.10 5.63
C GLU A 182 2.40 -5.20 5.50
N ILE A 183 1.48 -5.23 6.47
CA ILE A 183 0.33 -4.32 6.51
C ILE A 183 0.81 -2.86 6.55
N ALA A 184 1.73 -2.52 7.45
CA ALA A 184 2.28 -1.17 7.55
C ALA A 184 2.99 -0.73 6.25
N SER A 185 3.73 -1.64 5.62
CA SER A 185 4.37 -1.41 4.32
C SER A 185 3.35 -1.09 3.22
N GLN A 186 2.27 -1.86 3.13
CA GLN A 186 1.22 -1.68 2.13
C GLN A 186 0.39 -0.41 2.37
N VAL A 187 0.06 -0.11 3.63
CA VAL A 187 -0.63 1.13 4.01
C VAL A 187 0.21 2.35 3.64
N SER A 188 1.52 2.33 3.94
CA SER A 188 2.46 3.38 3.56
C SER A 188 2.57 3.54 2.03
N LYS A 189 2.68 2.42 1.31
CA LYS A 189 2.72 2.41 -0.15
C LYS A 189 1.46 3.01 -0.78
N ASN A 190 0.27 2.61 -0.30
CA ASN A 190 -1.01 3.10 -0.78
C ASN A 190 -1.17 4.60 -0.50
N HIS A 191 -0.79 5.06 0.70
CA HIS A 191 -0.77 6.48 1.04
C HIS A 191 0.12 7.28 0.08
N GLY A 192 1.33 6.79 -0.19
CA GLY A 192 2.25 7.43 -1.14
C GLY A 192 1.75 7.46 -2.59
N ILE A 193 1.03 6.43 -3.03
CA ILE A 193 0.41 6.39 -4.38
C ILE A 193 -0.67 7.46 -4.48
N ASN A 194 -1.55 7.57 -3.49
CA ASN A 194 -2.62 8.58 -3.49
C ASN A 194 -2.06 10.00 -3.51
N ALA A 195 -1.09 10.30 -2.64
CA ALA A 195 -0.41 11.60 -2.62
C ALA A 195 0.24 11.95 -3.96
N ARG A 196 0.87 10.95 -4.61
CA ARG A 196 1.48 11.13 -5.94
C ARG A 196 0.44 11.41 -7.03
N ASN A 197 -0.70 10.73 -7.02
CA ASN A 197 -1.77 10.97 -7.99
C ASN A 197 -2.32 12.39 -7.87
N ILE A 198 -2.60 12.84 -6.65
CA ILE A 198 -3.07 14.21 -6.37
C ILE A 198 -2.04 15.25 -6.83
N ARG A 199 -0.74 15.02 -6.56
CA ARG A 199 0.36 15.88 -7.04
C ARG A 199 0.45 15.94 -8.56
N ASN A 200 0.30 14.81 -9.24
CA ASN A 200 0.35 14.75 -10.71
C ASN A 200 -0.80 15.55 -11.34
N TRP A 201 -2.01 15.49 -10.77
CA TRP A 201 -3.15 16.29 -11.23
C TRP A 201 -2.97 17.80 -10.99
N CYS A 202 -2.39 18.17 -9.86
CA CYS A 202 -2.01 19.56 -9.57
C CYS A 202 -0.99 20.08 -10.59
N LEU A 203 0.08 19.31 -10.86
CA LEU A 203 1.11 19.69 -11.83
C LEU A 203 0.53 19.89 -13.25
N ARG A 204 -0.39 19.01 -13.67
CA ARG A 204 -1.11 19.16 -14.94
C ARG A 204 -1.92 20.45 -15.00
N SER A 205 -2.59 20.81 -13.91
CA SER A 205 -3.39 22.05 -13.83
C SER A 205 -2.52 23.30 -13.84
N VAL A 206 -1.38 23.28 -13.15
CA VAL A 206 -0.38 24.36 -13.18
C VAL A 206 0.22 24.51 -14.59
N CYS A 207 0.55 23.40 -15.25
CA CYS A 207 1.04 23.42 -16.63
C CYS A 207 0.00 24.01 -17.60
N ALA A 208 -1.26 23.60 -17.47
CA ALA A 208 -2.36 24.16 -18.27
C ALA A 208 -2.54 25.67 -18.04
N MET A 209 -2.47 26.13 -16.78
CA MET A 209 -2.50 27.56 -16.44
C MET A 209 -1.37 28.34 -17.11
N VAL A 210 -0.13 27.83 -17.04
CA VAL A 210 1.04 28.47 -17.67
C VAL A 210 0.89 28.49 -19.21
N GLY A 211 0.43 27.39 -19.81
CA GLY A 211 0.17 27.35 -21.24
C GLY A 211 -0.89 28.37 -21.66
N TYR A 212 -1.98 28.47 -20.89
CA TYR A 212 -3.08 29.39 -21.15
C TYR A 212 -2.66 30.86 -21.03
N THR A 213 -1.85 31.22 -20.03
CA THR A 213 -1.33 32.60 -19.91
C THR A 213 -0.44 32.98 -21.10
N ILE A 214 0.43 32.07 -21.55
CA ILE A 214 1.26 32.29 -22.75
C ILE A 214 0.37 32.47 -23.99
N SER A 215 -0.65 31.62 -24.16
CA SER A 215 -1.58 31.73 -25.30
C SER A 215 -2.33 33.07 -25.31
N ILE A 216 -2.78 33.57 -24.16
CA ILE A 216 -3.41 34.89 -24.07
C ILE A 216 -2.44 36.00 -24.47
N VAL A 217 -1.21 35.99 -23.94
CA VAL A 217 -0.20 37.00 -24.26
C VAL A 217 0.09 37.01 -25.77
N MET A 218 0.26 35.83 -26.37
CA MET A 218 0.47 35.71 -27.82
C MET A 218 -0.72 36.25 -28.61
N LEU A 219 -1.96 35.90 -28.22
CA LEU A 219 -3.15 36.40 -28.89
C LEU A 219 -3.26 37.93 -28.82
N VAL A 220 -2.97 38.52 -27.66
CA VAL A 220 -2.94 39.99 -27.48
C VAL A 220 -1.88 40.63 -28.37
N VAL A 221 -0.69 40.03 -28.47
CA VAL A 221 0.38 40.52 -29.36
C VAL A 221 -0.06 40.44 -30.82
N VAL A 222 -0.63 39.32 -31.26
CA VAL A 222 -1.11 39.14 -32.64
C VAL A 222 -2.20 40.16 -32.99
N VAL A 223 -3.21 40.32 -32.12
CA VAL A 223 -4.29 41.31 -32.33
C VAL A 223 -3.73 42.73 -32.39
N ARG A 224 -2.77 43.05 -31.51
CA ARG A 224 -2.10 44.37 -31.51
C ARG A 224 -1.31 44.60 -32.80
N THR A 225 -0.56 43.61 -33.25
CA THR A 225 0.23 43.68 -34.49
C THR A 225 -0.67 43.86 -35.71
N HIS A 226 -1.75 43.08 -35.81
CA HIS A 226 -2.71 43.20 -36.91
C HIS A 226 -3.40 44.57 -36.92
N ARG A 227 -3.78 45.10 -35.74
CA ARG A 227 -4.36 46.44 -35.64
C ARG A 227 -3.38 47.53 -36.09
N ASN A 228 -2.10 47.39 -35.75
CA ASN A 228 -1.08 48.35 -36.18
C ASN A 228 -0.87 48.30 -37.70
N GLN A 229 -0.85 47.11 -38.31
CA GLN A 229 -0.75 46.97 -39.76
C GLN A 229 -1.91 47.65 -40.49
N LEU A 230 -3.14 47.42 -40.03
CA LEU A 230 -4.31 48.09 -40.60
C LEU A 230 -4.22 49.63 -40.53
N LEU A 231 -3.64 50.19 -39.47
CA LEU A 231 -3.45 51.64 -39.36
C LEU A 231 -2.42 52.18 -40.35
N TYR A 232 -1.38 51.42 -40.68
CA TYR A 232 -0.40 51.80 -41.71
C TYR A 232 -0.99 51.76 -43.12
N ASP A 233 -1.89 50.82 -43.40
CA ASP A 233 -2.52 50.70 -44.73
C ASP A 233 -3.52 51.83 -45.04
N PHE A 234 -3.97 52.59 -44.04
CA PHE A 234 -4.86 53.75 -44.22
C PHE A 234 -4.15 55.09 -44.45
N GLN A 235 -2.82 55.13 -44.31
CA GLN A 235 -2.03 56.36 -44.38
C GLN A 235 -1.32 56.51 -45.74
#